data_AF-A0A847YTS4-F1
#
_entry.id   AF-A0A847YTS4-F1
#
_cell.length_a   1.000
_cell.length_b   1.000
_cell.length_c   1.000
_cell.angle_alpha   90.00
_cell.angle_beta   90.00
_cell.angle_gamma   90.00
#
_symmetry.space_group_name_H-M   'P 1'
#
loop_
_entity.id
_entity.type
_entity.pdbx_description
1 polymer ?
#
loop_
_entity_poly.entity_id
_entity_poly.type
_entity_poly.pdbx_seq_one_letter_code
_entity_poly.pdbx_strand_id
1 'polypeptide(L)'
;MERVAFLIESTGEQIYCLLNPETLVVTRSAGVESRQSSGGRLTGSGLADDPLLFTGGGRTELKLDLLFDVDLLPGHLAASDVRQLTRRIWALAENSTEVKRQRRPPSVRLLWGQAWSVPGIVTEVAERFDRFATDGSPLRSWLRLTLVRVGAAADAEGGE
;
A
#
# COMPACT_ATOMS: atom_id res chain seq x y z
N MET A 1 14.83 -17.83 -4.32
CA MET A 1 14.59 -16.37 -4.45
C MET A 1 13.24 -16.09 -3.80
N GLU A 2 13.22 -15.33 -2.71
CA GLU A 2 11.97 -15.02 -1.97
C GLU A 2 11.14 -14.00 -2.77
N ARG A 3 9.85 -14.31 -2.96
CA ARG A 3 8.90 -13.44 -3.68
C ARG A 3 8.23 -12.48 -2.69
N VAL A 4 7.93 -11.27 -3.14
CA VAL A 4 7.09 -10.35 -2.35
C VAL A 4 5.70 -10.97 -2.12
N ALA A 5 5.18 -10.81 -0.91
CA ALA A 5 3.86 -11.27 -0.53
C ALA A 5 3.17 -10.29 0.43
N PHE A 6 1.85 -10.35 0.46
CA PHE A 6 1.02 -9.67 1.45
C PHE A 6 0.40 -10.72 2.37
N LEU A 7 0.69 -10.63 3.66
CA LEU A 7 0.06 -11.43 4.72
C LEU A 7 -1.13 -10.65 5.27
N ILE A 8 -2.33 -11.21 5.21
CA ILE A 8 -3.52 -10.65 5.86
C ILE A 8 -3.46 -11.01 7.35
N GLU A 9 -3.41 -10.01 8.23
CA GLU A 9 -3.13 -10.26 9.66
C GLU A 9 -4.26 -11.00 10.37
N SER A 10 -5.52 -10.82 9.96
CA SER A 10 -6.67 -11.47 10.58
C SER A 10 -6.82 -12.94 10.23
N THR A 11 -6.46 -13.33 9.01
CA THR A 11 -6.66 -14.71 8.51
C THR A 11 -5.37 -15.51 8.44
N GLY A 12 -4.21 -14.86 8.45
CA GLY A 12 -2.92 -15.48 8.18
C GLY A 12 -2.72 -15.86 6.70
N GLU A 13 -3.66 -15.51 5.83
CA GLU A 13 -3.59 -15.81 4.40
C GLU A 13 -2.45 -15.01 3.75
N GLN A 14 -1.66 -15.67 2.90
CA GLN A 14 -0.61 -15.03 2.14
C GLN A 14 -1.00 -14.92 0.66
N ILE A 15 -0.83 -13.72 0.12
CA ILE A 15 -1.02 -13.41 -1.30
C ILE A 15 0.36 -13.15 -1.89
N TYR A 16 0.87 -14.10 -2.66
CA TYR A 16 2.14 -13.97 -3.36
C TYR A 16 1.95 -13.20 -4.66
N CYS A 17 2.85 -12.25 -4.94
CA CYS A 17 2.91 -11.65 -6.27
C CYS A 17 3.56 -12.61 -7.28
N LEU A 18 3.24 -12.42 -8.56
CA LEU A 18 3.80 -13.24 -9.63
C LEU A 18 5.32 -13.02 -9.76
N LEU A 19 5.70 -11.74 -9.84
CA LEU A 19 7.07 -11.25 -9.87
C LEU A 19 7.33 -10.34 -8.68
N ASN A 20 8.62 -10.13 -8.39
CA ASN A 20 9.02 -9.05 -7.48
C ASN A 20 8.71 -7.69 -8.11
N PRO A 21 8.48 -6.65 -7.29
CA PRO A 21 8.15 -5.34 -7.81
C PRO A 21 9.29 -4.80 -8.66
N GLU A 22 8.95 -4.14 -9.76
CA GLU A 22 9.91 -3.42 -10.59
C GLU A 22 10.51 -2.25 -9.79
N THR A 23 9.66 -1.54 -9.06
CA THR A 23 10.06 -0.45 -8.16
C THR A 23 9.36 -0.56 -6.81
N LEU A 24 10.09 -0.21 -5.75
CA LEU A 24 9.57 0.04 -4.41
C LEU A 24 10.04 1.42 -3.97
N VAL A 25 9.11 2.36 -3.82
CA VAL A 25 9.39 3.71 -3.33
C VAL A 25 8.86 3.84 -1.91
N VAL A 26 9.73 4.19 -0.96
CA VAL A 26 9.36 4.41 0.43
C VAL A 26 9.46 5.91 0.74
N THR A 27 8.35 6.53 1.10
CA THR A 27 8.26 7.95 1.43
C THR A 27 7.89 8.12 2.89
N ARG A 28 8.66 8.93 3.62
CA ARG A 28 8.37 9.32 5.01
C ARG A 28 8.14 10.82 5.07
N SER A 29 6.92 11.22 5.41
CA SER A 29 6.58 12.60 5.76
C SER A 29 6.60 12.74 7.27
N ALA A 30 7.44 13.64 7.80
CA ALA A 30 7.44 13.95 9.24
C ALA A 30 6.18 14.73 9.63
N GLY A 31 5.72 14.62 10.88
CA GLY A 31 4.66 15.47 11.41
C GLY A 31 5.20 16.85 11.72
N VAL A 32 5.41 17.65 10.67
CA VAL A 32 5.94 19.01 10.74
C VAL A 32 5.05 19.91 9.90
N GLU A 33 4.59 21.00 10.50
CA GLU A 33 3.76 22.01 9.86
C GLU A 33 4.40 23.39 10.02
N SER A 34 4.20 24.28 9.06
CA SER A 34 4.60 25.68 9.25
C SER A 34 3.61 26.39 10.15
N ARG A 35 4.11 27.21 11.08
CA ARG A 35 3.23 28.02 11.94
C ARG A 35 2.54 29.09 11.12
N GLN A 36 1.24 28.94 10.88
CA GLN A 36 0.43 29.98 10.24
C GLN A 36 -0.21 30.90 11.30
N SER A 37 -0.06 32.23 11.16
CA SER A 37 -0.81 33.21 11.95
C SER A 37 -2.12 33.55 11.23
N SER A 38 -3.26 33.49 11.94
CA SER A 38 -4.59 33.79 11.38
C SER A 38 -4.75 35.22 10.82
N GLY A 39 -3.83 36.14 11.13
CA GLY A 39 -3.83 37.54 10.67
C GLY A 39 -2.79 37.88 9.60
N GLY A 40 -2.10 36.90 9.01
CA GLY A 40 -1.14 37.12 7.90
C GLY A 40 0.11 37.94 8.21
N ARG A 41 0.31 38.37 9.47
CA ARG A 41 1.51 39.11 9.90
C ARG A 41 2.28 38.30 10.93
N LEU A 42 3.37 37.67 10.50
CA LEU A 42 4.43 37.20 11.38
C LEU A 42 5.21 38.44 11.87
N THR A 43 4.84 38.98 13.03
CA THR A 43 5.61 40.06 13.66
C THR A 43 6.80 39.47 14.40
N GLY A 44 7.94 39.34 13.73
CA GLY A 44 9.23 38.97 14.32
C GLY A 44 10.37 39.68 13.61
N SER A 45 11.32 40.22 14.37
CA SER A 45 12.55 40.79 13.80
C SER A 45 13.57 39.67 13.52
N GLY A 46 14.06 39.56 12.28
CA GLY A 46 15.12 38.61 11.90
C GLY A 46 14.63 37.26 11.34
N LEU A 47 13.64 37.26 10.44
CA LEU A 47 13.02 36.03 9.93
C LEU A 47 13.71 35.55 8.64
N ALA A 48 14.68 34.63 8.76
CA ALA A 48 15.24 33.92 7.61
C ALA A 48 14.30 32.80 7.13
N ASP A 49 13.74 32.02 8.06
CA ASP A 49 12.82 30.91 7.80
C ASP A 49 11.61 30.94 8.75
N ASP A 50 10.47 30.39 8.30
CA ASP A 50 9.25 30.26 9.12
C ASP A 50 9.42 29.23 10.25
N PRO A 51 8.92 29.50 11.47
CA PRO A 51 9.02 28.54 12.56
C PRO A 51 8.15 27.31 12.31
N LEU A 52 8.73 26.13 12.53
CA LEU A 52 8.08 24.83 12.37
C LEU A 52 7.37 24.40 13.67
N LEU A 53 6.18 23.81 13.51
CA LEU A 53 5.42 23.13 14.55
C LEU A 53 5.58 21.62 14.36
N PHE A 54 5.90 20.92 15.45
CA PHE A 54 6.04 19.46 15.44
C PHE A 54 4.71 18.83 15.86
N THR A 55 3.96 18.29 14.90
CA THR A 55 2.60 17.72 15.09
C THR A 55 2.60 16.22 15.40
N GLY A 56 3.78 15.57 15.35
CA GLY A 56 3.96 14.19 15.84
C GLY A 56 4.22 13.16 14.75
N GLY A 57 3.50 12.03 14.81
CA GLY A 57 3.94 10.71 14.32
C GLY A 57 4.28 10.54 12.83
N GLY A 58 3.99 11.52 11.98
CA GLY A 58 4.26 11.48 10.54
C GLY A 58 3.60 10.32 9.81
N ARG A 59 3.79 10.22 8.49
CA ARG A 59 3.21 9.18 7.63
C ARG A 59 4.30 8.46 6.85
N THR A 60 4.21 7.13 6.76
CA THR A 60 5.09 6.35 5.85
C THR A 60 4.23 5.71 4.78
N GLU A 61 4.59 5.92 3.53
CA GLU A 61 3.93 5.32 2.36
C GLU A 61 4.94 4.45 1.61
N LEU A 62 4.48 3.29 1.16
CA LEU A 62 5.22 2.40 0.28
C LEU A 62 4.44 2.29 -1.02
N LYS A 63 5.07 2.64 -2.14
CA LYS A 63 4.49 2.51 -3.48
C LYS A 63 5.21 1.41 -4.23
N LEU A 64 4.45 0.43 -4.71
CA LEU A 64 4.96 -0.73 -5.42
C LEU A 64 4.43 -0.73 -6.84
N ASP A 65 5.31 -0.91 -7.82
CA ASP A 65 4.94 -1.19 -9.21
C ASP A 65 5.16 -2.70 -9.48
N LEU A 66 4.07 -3.41 -9.79
CA LEU A 66 4.00 -4.86 -9.94
C LEU A 66 3.56 -5.24 -11.37
N LEU A 67 4.08 -6.35 -11.87
CA LEU A 67 3.70 -6.92 -13.17
C LEU A 67 3.07 -8.30 -12.98
N PHE A 68 1.91 -8.49 -13.60
CA PHE A 68 1.23 -9.78 -13.73
C PHE A 68 1.05 -10.10 -15.21
N ASP A 69 1.38 -11.33 -15.60
CA ASP A 69 1.25 -11.82 -16.97
C ASP A 69 0.95 -13.31 -16.94
N VAL A 70 -0.09 -13.74 -17.65
CA VAL A 70 -0.47 -15.14 -17.74
C VAL A 70 0.62 -16.03 -18.36
N ASP A 71 1.45 -15.47 -19.26
CA ASP A 71 2.54 -16.20 -19.93
C ASP A 71 3.72 -16.48 -18.97
N LEU A 72 3.80 -15.76 -17.84
CA LEU A 72 4.85 -15.91 -16.84
C LEU A 72 4.44 -16.83 -15.68
N LEU A 73 3.25 -17.44 -15.76
CA LEU A 73 2.80 -18.39 -14.76
C LEU A 73 3.70 -19.64 -14.77
N PRO A 74 4.05 -20.18 -13.59
CA PRO A 74 4.65 -21.50 -13.49
C PRO A 74 3.76 -22.56 -14.15
N GLY A 75 4.33 -23.57 -14.81
CA GLY A 75 3.57 -24.55 -15.62
C GLY A 75 2.53 -25.41 -14.88
N HIS A 76 2.42 -25.31 -13.55
CA HIS A 76 1.36 -25.94 -12.76
C HIS A 76 0.15 -25.02 -12.49
N LEU A 77 0.25 -23.75 -12.89
CA LEU A 77 -0.82 -22.75 -12.80
C LEU A 77 -1.23 -22.34 -14.22
N ALA A 78 -2.51 -22.11 -14.40
CA ALA A 78 -3.06 -21.56 -15.64
C ALA A 78 -4.10 -20.50 -15.30
N ALA A 79 -4.03 -19.37 -15.99
CA ALA A 79 -5.07 -18.36 -15.97
C ALA A 79 -5.27 -17.89 -17.42
N SER A 80 -6.52 -17.84 -17.86
CA SER A 80 -6.91 -17.26 -19.15
C SER A 80 -7.10 -15.75 -19.09
N ASP A 81 -7.11 -15.18 -17.88
CA ASP A 81 -7.35 -13.77 -17.61
C ASP A 81 -6.52 -13.35 -16.40
N VAL A 82 -5.68 -12.33 -16.57
CA VAL A 82 -4.78 -11.83 -15.54
C VAL A 82 -5.52 -11.33 -14.29
N ARG A 83 -6.79 -10.91 -14.43
CA ARG A 83 -7.65 -10.49 -13.31
C ARG A 83 -7.87 -11.61 -12.30
N GLN A 84 -7.74 -12.87 -12.70
CA GLN A 84 -7.80 -14.01 -11.79
C GLN A 84 -6.63 -14.01 -10.80
N LEU A 85 -5.50 -13.42 -11.18
CA LEU A 85 -4.31 -13.27 -10.34
C LEU A 85 -4.39 -11.99 -9.48
N THR A 86 -4.85 -10.87 -10.07
CA THR A 86 -4.80 -9.55 -9.42
C THR A 86 -5.99 -9.25 -8.52
N ARG A 87 -7.12 -9.96 -8.66
CA ARG A 87 -8.33 -9.74 -7.83
C ARG A 87 -8.07 -9.82 -6.33
N ARG A 88 -7.18 -10.72 -5.89
CA ARG A 88 -6.83 -10.84 -4.46
C ARG A 88 -6.09 -9.61 -3.95
N ILE A 89 -5.33 -8.92 -4.79
CA ILE A 89 -4.66 -7.65 -4.44
C ILE A 89 -5.69 -6.51 -4.37
N TRP A 90 -6.64 -6.46 -5.30
CA TRP A 90 -7.75 -5.49 -5.25
C TRP A 90 -8.57 -5.59 -3.97
N ALA A 91 -8.86 -6.81 -3.52
CA ALA A 91 -9.60 -7.05 -2.29
C ALA A 91 -8.91 -6.47 -1.04
N LEU A 92 -7.60 -6.20 -1.08
CA LEU A 92 -6.87 -5.57 0.01
C LEU A 92 -7.18 -4.07 0.17
N ALA A 93 -7.66 -3.42 -0.88
CA ALA A 93 -8.10 -2.02 -0.86
C ALA A 93 -9.62 -1.88 -0.62
N GLU A 94 -10.36 -2.99 -0.63
CA GLU A 94 -11.81 -2.98 -0.38
C GLU A 94 -12.11 -3.01 1.13
N ASN A 95 -13.21 -2.37 1.54
CA ASN A 95 -13.71 -2.37 2.92
C ASN A 95 -14.37 -3.73 3.29
N SER A 96 -13.59 -4.81 3.16
CA SER A 96 -14.03 -6.19 3.29
C SER A 96 -13.99 -6.72 4.73
N THR A 97 -13.24 -6.05 5.62
CA THR A 97 -13.11 -6.45 7.03
C THR A 97 -13.93 -5.55 7.94
N GLU A 98 -14.64 -6.13 8.91
CA GLU A 98 -15.38 -5.38 9.93
C GLU A 98 -14.61 -5.40 11.26
N VAL A 99 -14.27 -4.21 11.77
CA VAL A 99 -13.64 -4.03 13.08
C VAL A 99 -14.42 -2.96 13.82
N LYS A 100 -14.88 -3.26 15.05
CA LYS A 100 -15.68 -2.33 15.88
C LYS A 100 -16.88 -1.71 15.14
N ARG A 101 -17.59 -2.52 14.33
CA ARG A 101 -18.75 -2.09 13.50
C ARG A 101 -18.42 -1.10 12.38
N GLN A 102 -17.14 -0.92 12.05
CA GLN A 102 -16.71 -0.14 10.90
C GLN A 102 -16.08 -1.07 9.87
N ARG A 103 -16.53 -0.96 8.62
CA ARG A 103 -15.90 -1.66 7.49
C ARG A 103 -14.65 -0.89 7.08
N ARG A 104 -13.51 -1.56 7.08
CA ARG A 104 -12.21 -1.01 6.69
C ARG A 104 -11.45 -2.00 5.80
N PRO A 105 -10.44 -1.55 5.05
CA PRO A 105 -9.59 -2.49 4.34
C PRO A 105 -8.82 -3.37 5.33
N PRO A 106 -8.48 -4.61 4.96
CA PRO A 106 -7.76 -5.52 5.84
C PRO A 106 -6.37 -4.95 6.21
N SER A 107 -5.98 -5.16 7.47
CA SER A 107 -4.59 -4.98 7.90
C SER A 107 -3.73 -6.05 7.24
N VAL A 108 -2.69 -5.61 6.52
CA VAL A 108 -1.75 -6.49 5.84
C VAL A 108 -0.33 -6.22 6.28
N ARG A 109 0.53 -7.20 6.08
CA ARG A 109 1.97 -7.06 6.22
C ARG A 109 2.64 -7.36 4.89
N LEU A 110 3.39 -6.39 4.38
CA LEU A 110 4.28 -6.59 3.25
C LEU A 110 5.48 -7.42 3.72
N LEU A 111 5.65 -8.58 3.12
CA LEU A 111 6.75 -9.51 3.36
C LEU A 111 7.62 -9.59 2.11
N TRP A 112 8.91 -9.31 2.23
CA TRP A 112 9.86 -9.48 1.13
C TRP A 112 11.27 -9.72 1.65
N GLY A 113 11.84 -10.89 1.34
CA GLY A 113 13.14 -11.23 1.90
C GLY A 113 13.05 -11.49 3.41
N GLN A 114 14.22 -11.51 4.05
CA GLN A 114 14.35 -11.47 5.52
C GLN A 114 14.31 -10.03 6.08
N ALA A 115 14.41 -9.01 5.20
CA ALA A 115 14.61 -7.62 5.60
C ALA A 115 13.31 -6.80 5.66
N TRP A 116 12.26 -7.20 4.94
CA TRP A 116 11.03 -6.41 4.83
C TRP A 116 9.86 -7.14 5.48
N SER A 117 9.38 -6.56 6.59
CA SER A 117 8.16 -6.94 7.28
C SER A 117 7.45 -5.66 7.73
N VAL A 118 6.63 -5.10 6.85
CA VAL A 118 6.00 -3.78 7.07
C VAL A 118 4.49 -3.93 7.22
N PRO A 119 3.92 -3.69 8.42
CA PRO A 119 2.47 -3.68 8.61
C PRO A 119 1.86 -2.40 8.00
N GLY A 120 0.71 -2.52 7.37
CA GLY A 120 0.04 -1.40 6.73
C GLY A 120 -1.36 -1.70 6.24
N ILE A 121 -1.98 -0.67 5.68
CA ILE A 121 -3.26 -0.73 5.00
C ILE A 121 -3.03 -0.34 3.54
N VAL A 122 -3.56 -1.14 2.62
CA VAL A 122 -3.56 -0.78 1.20
C VAL A 122 -4.61 0.29 1.00
N THR A 123 -4.18 1.49 0.61
CA THR A 123 -5.07 2.66 0.45
C THR A 123 -5.43 2.92 -1.00
N GLU A 124 -4.64 2.40 -1.94
CA GLU A 124 -4.85 2.61 -3.37
C GLU A 124 -4.31 1.42 -4.16
N VAL A 125 -5.08 0.98 -5.15
CA VAL A 125 -4.66 0.04 -6.18
C VAL A 125 -5.10 0.61 -7.52
N ALA A 126 -4.15 0.79 -8.43
CA ALA A 126 -4.40 1.20 -9.80
C ALA A 126 -3.87 0.12 -10.74
N GLU A 127 -4.70 -0.33 -11.67
CA GLU A 127 -4.36 -1.42 -12.58
C GLU A 127 -4.50 -0.96 -14.04
N ARG A 128 -3.44 -1.12 -14.82
CA ARG A 128 -3.42 -0.88 -16.26
C ARG A 128 -3.28 -2.22 -16.98
N PHE A 129 -4.31 -2.59 -17.73
CA PHE A 129 -4.29 -3.79 -18.56
C PHE A 129 -3.66 -3.52 -19.93
N ASP A 130 -2.91 -4.50 -20.43
CA ASP A 130 -2.50 -4.58 -21.82
C ASP A 130 -2.43 -6.06 -22.27
N ARG A 131 -2.08 -6.28 -23.54
CA ARG A 131 -2.14 -7.59 -24.21
C ARG A 131 -3.47 -8.29 -24.00
N PHE A 132 -4.44 -7.98 -24.84
CA PHE A 132 -5.75 -8.62 -24.79
C PHE A 132 -5.79 -9.86 -25.68
N ALA A 133 -6.45 -10.93 -25.21
CA ALA A 133 -6.84 -12.04 -26.04
C ALA A 133 -7.95 -11.62 -27.03
N THR A 134 -8.21 -12.48 -28.02
CA THR A 134 -9.24 -12.23 -29.05
C THR A 134 -10.64 -12.12 -28.46
N ASP A 135 -10.90 -12.71 -27.30
CA ASP A 135 -12.16 -12.63 -26.54
C ASP A 135 -12.27 -11.36 -25.68
N GLY A 136 -11.23 -10.51 -25.65
CA GLY A 136 -11.17 -9.30 -24.83
C GLY A 136 -10.67 -9.52 -23.40
N SER A 137 -10.26 -10.73 -23.02
CA SER A 137 -9.65 -11.00 -21.71
C SER A 137 -8.26 -10.34 -21.63
N PRO A 138 -7.94 -9.56 -20.58
CA PRO A 138 -6.60 -9.01 -20.40
C PRO A 138 -5.63 -10.12 -19.99
N LEU A 139 -4.49 -10.22 -20.68
CA LEU A 139 -3.47 -11.23 -20.41
C LEU A 139 -2.31 -10.67 -19.59
N ARG A 140 -2.13 -9.35 -19.56
CA ARG A 140 -1.10 -8.67 -18.77
C ARG A 140 -1.66 -7.46 -18.05
N SER A 141 -1.11 -7.22 -16.87
CA SER A 141 -1.51 -6.16 -15.96
C SER A 141 -0.30 -5.52 -15.28
N TRP A 142 -0.28 -4.19 -15.28
CA TRP A 142 0.64 -3.36 -14.52
C TRP A 142 -0.12 -2.76 -13.35
N LEU A 143 0.27 -3.16 -12.14
CA LEU A 143 -0.44 -2.80 -10.92
C LEU A 143 0.44 -1.89 -10.08
N ARG A 144 -0.07 -0.70 -9.77
CA ARG A 144 0.50 0.22 -8.80
C ARG A 144 -0.29 0.14 -7.50
N LEU A 145 0.41 -0.13 -6.40
CA LEU A 145 -0.18 -0.23 -5.07
C LEU A 145 0.44 0.79 -4.12
N THR A 146 -0.40 1.49 -3.36
CA THR A 146 0.03 2.34 -2.25
C THR A 146 -0.35 1.70 -0.92
N LEU A 147 0.65 1.40 -0.10
CA LEU A 147 0.53 0.88 1.26
C LEU A 147 0.90 1.99 2.25
N VAL A 148 0.01 2.31 3.18
CA VAL A 148 0.32 3.20 4.30
C VAL A 148 0.70 2.35 5.50
N ARG A 149 1.89 2.60 6.05
CA ARG A 149 2.38 1.88 7.24
C ARG A 149 1.54 2.23 8.46
N VAL A 150 1.05 1.22 9.16
CA VAL A 150 0.38 1.39 10.46
C VAL A 150 1.38 1.14 11.59
N GLY A 151 1.33 2.00 12.61
CA GLY A 151 2.12 1.79 13.84
C GLY A 151 1.43 0.76 14.74
N ALA A 152 2.20 0.05 15.55
CA ALA A 152 1.69 -0.98 16.47
C ALA A 152 0.59 -0.47 17.43
N ALA A 153 0.53 0.84 17.71
CA ALA A 153 -0.50 1.45 18.55
C ALA A 153 -1.86 1.60 17.86
N ALA A 154 -1.91 1.70 16.52
CA ALA A 154 -3.16 1.96 15.78
C ALA A 154 -4.14 0.78 15.81
N ASP A 155 -3.65 -0.44 16.08
CA ASP A 155 -4.49 -1.63 16.27
C ASP A 155 -4.74 -1.96 17.76
N ALA A 156 -3.98 -1.36 18.69
CA ALA A 156 -4.06 -1.63 20.13
C ALA A 156 -4.92 -0.59 20.90
N GLU A 157 -4.97 0.66 20.46
CA GLU A 157 -5.63 1.73 21.22
C GLU A 157 -6.84 2.29 20.46
N GLY A 158 -7.97 1.61 20.65
CA GLY A 158 -9.28 2.26 20.61
C GLY A 158 -10.10 1.83 21.81
N GLY A 159 -9.46 1.86 22.97
CA GLY A 159 -10.07 1.71 24.27
C GLY A 159 -9.80 2.96 25.07
N GLU A 160 -10.68 3.94 24.93
CA GLU A 160 -11.30 4.68 26.04
C GLU A 160 -12.65 5.22 25.58
#